data_AF-A0A2U8LMW9-F1
#
_entry.id   AF-A0A2U8LMW9-F1
#
_cell.length_a   1.000
_cell.length_b   1.000
_cell.length_c   1.000
_cell.angle_alpha   90.00
_cell.angle_beta   90.00
_cell.angle_gamma   90.00
#
_symmetry.space_group_name_H-M   'P 1'
#
loop_
_entity.id
_entity.type
_entity.pdbx_description
1 polymer ?
#
loop_
_entity_poly.entity_id
_entity_poly.type
_entity_poly.pdbx_seq_one_letter_code
_entity_poly.pdbx_strand_id
1 'polypeptide(L)'
;EQLKPMIDWAITGFKPLGLKGLRPPKGSENGVLRNGTEEVVSLEQCPPTKRLKTYPCNSSKEQRVEEDQTREQMVSDVTNNSGKLEDSCLSCGRRNPATFHPLFKGGLCQTCRDRFLEYFYMYDEDGYQSYCTVCCAGKELLLCSNARCCRC
;
A
#
# COMPACT_ATOMS: atom_id res chain seq x y z
N GLU A 1 9.30 13.83 -31.74
CA GLU A 1 9.83 12.44 -31.89
C GLU A 1 9.68 11.54 -30.66
N GLN A 2 9.63 12.07 -29.42
CA GLN A 2 9.49 11.26 -28.20
C GLN A 2 8.12 10.56 -27.99
N LEU A 3 7.07 10.98 -28.68
CA LEU A 3 5.72 10.40 -28.52
C LEU A 3 5.51 9.11 -29.34
N LYS A 4 6.31 8.94 -30.40
CA LYS A 4 6.19 7.83 -31.36
C LYS A 4 6.40 6.45 -30.71
N PRO A 5 7.38 6.26 -29.79
CA PRO A 5 7.56 5.01 -29.07
C PRO A 5 6.36 4.64 -28.20
N MET A 6 5.76 5.61 -27.49
CA MET A 6 4.60 5.35 -26.61
C MET A 6 3.35 4.94 -27.41
N ILE A 7 3.12 5.60 -28.54
CA ILE A 7 2.00 5.28 -29.44
C ILE A 7 2.20 3.89 -30.06
N ASP A 8 3.40 3.58 -30.52
CA ASP A 8 3.71 2.27 -31.09
C ASP A 8 3.57 1.15 -30.04
N TRP A 9 3.96 1.41 -28.79
CA TRP A 9 3.75 0.51 -27.64
C TRP A 9 2.27 0.24 -27.37
N ALA A 10 1.43 1.27 -27.42
CA ALA A 10 -0.01 1.15 -27.18
C ALA A 10 -0.73 0.38 -28.31
N ILE A 11 -0.29 0.54 -29.56
CA ILE A 11 -0.92 -0.07 -30.74
C ILE A 11 -0.47 -1.52 -30.93
N THR A 12 0.82 -1.81 -30.73
CA THR A 12 1.38 -3.16 -30.97
C THR A 12 1.10 -4.15 -29.83
N GLY A 13 0.73 -3.63 -28.65
CA GLY A 13 0.34 -4.38 -27.47
C GLY A 13 1.51 -5.08 -26.77
N PHE A 14 1.24 -5.57 -25.54
CA PHE A 14 2.21 -6.34 -24.75
C PHE A 14 2.14 -7.82 -25.14
N LYS A 15 2.68 -8.19 -26.31
CA LYS A 15 2.79 -9.62 -26.63
C LYS A 15 3.75 -10.24 -25.62
N PRO A 16 3.30 -11.20 -24.79
CA PRO A 16 4.20 -11.84 -23.85
C PRO A 16 5.32 -12.49 -24.67
N LEU A 17 6.57 -12.17 -24.36
CA LEU A 17 7.75 -12.77 -24.99
C LEU A 17 7.87 -14.28 -24.69
N GLY A 18 6.86 -14.84 -23.99
CA GLY A 18 6.80 -16.20 -23.53
C GLY A 18 7.99 -16.55 -22.65
N LEU A 19 8.29 -17.84 -22.58
CA LEU A 19 9.42 -18.38 -21.83
C LEU A 19 10.78 -17.76 -22.22
N LYS A 20 10.88 -17.14 -23.41
CA LYS A 20 12.11 -16.49 -23.90
C LYS A 20 12.36 -15.14 -23.24
N GLY A 21 11.32 -14.38 -22.88
CA GLY A 21 11.47 -13.10 -22.18
C GLY A 21 11.80 -13.23 -20.70
N LEU A 22 11.57 -14.42 -20.12
CA LEU A 22 11.93 -14.76 -18.75
C LEU A 22 13.36 -15.31 -18.61
N ARG A 23 14.06 -15.54 -19.74
CA ARG A 23 15.42 -16.05 -19.68
C ARG A 23 16.38 -14.95 -19.25
N PRO A 24 17.31 -15.24 -18.33
CA PRO A 24 18.39 -14.33 -18.01
C PRO A 24 19.18 -13.97 -19.29
N PRO A 25 19.65 -12.73 -19.44
CA PRO A 25 20.56 -12.35 -20.50
C PRO A 25 21.77 -13.30 -20.52
N LYS A 26 22.17 -13.79 -21.70
CA LYS A 26 23.38 -14.60 -21.85
C LYS A 26 24.60 -13.71 -21.69
N GLY A 27 25.03 -13.51 -20.45
CA GLY A 27 26.19 -12.69 -20.12
C GLY A 27 26.51 -12.74 -18.64
N SER A 28 27.15 -13.84 -18.22
CA SER A 28 28.08 -13.99 -17.08
C SER A 28 28.06 -15.44 -16.66
N GLU A 29 28.81 -16.24 -17.39
CA GLU A 29 29.35 -17.51 -16.91
C GLU A 29 30.11 -17.29 -15.59
N ASN A 30 29.45 -17.65 -14.47
CA ASN A 30 30.05 -18.20 -13.24
C ASN A 30 28.94 -18.46 -12.20
N GLY A 31 28.66 -19.73 -11.89
CA GLY A 31 27.96 -20.11 -10.66
C GLY A 31 26.85 -21.17 -10.78
N VAL A 32 27.25 -22.45 -10.88
CA VAL A 32 26.59 -23.66 -10.35
C VAL A 32 25.11 -23.92 -10.71
N LEU A 33 24.92 -24.89 -11.62
CA LEU A 33 23.71 -25.65 -11.86
C LEU A 33 23.19 -26.34 -10.58
N ARG A 34 21.91 -26.17 -10.24
CA ARG A 34 21.15 -27.23 -9.57
C ARG A 34 19.90 -27.54 -10.40
N ASN A 35 19.88 -28.75 -10.95
CA ASN A 35 18.69 -29.37 -11.51
C ASN A 35 17.65 -29.57 -10.40
N GLY A 36 16.40 -29.23 -10.68
CA GLY A 36 15.23 -29.59 -9.89
C GLY A 36 14.07 -29.85 -10.83
N THR A 37 13.92 -31.10 -11.26
CA THR A 37 12.63 -31.62 -11.73
C THR A 37 11.75 -31.73 -10.50
N GLU A 38 10.67 -30.96 -10.41
CA GLU A 38 9.62 -31.23 -9.42
C GLU A 38 8.25 -31.18 -10.08
N GLU A 39 7.53 -32.26 -9.82
CA GLU A 39 6.27 -32.68 -10.39
C GLU A 39 5.13 -31.79 -9.89
N VAL A 40 4.04 -31.79 -10.68
CA VAL A 40 2.76 -31.20 -10.30
C VAL A 40 2.27 -31.87 -9.02
N VAL A 41 2.26 -31.13 -7.91
CA VAL A 41 1.62 -31.54 -6.66
C VAL A 41 0.42 -30.64 -6.40
N SER A 42 -0.73 -31.29 -6.22
CA SER A 42 -2.06 -30.73 -5.97
C SER A 42 -2.07 -29.85 -4.72
N LEU A 43 -2.63 -28.64 -4.84
CA LEU A 43 -2.77 -27.66 -3.75
C LEU A 43 -3.98 -28.01 -2.87
N GLU A 44 -3.80 -28.91 -1.91
CA GLU A 44 -4.75 -29.13 -0.81
C GLU A 44 -3.97 -29.16 0.50
N GLN A 45 -3.62 -27.98 1.01
CA GLN A 45 -3.20 -27.75 2.40
C GLN A 45 -3.18 -26.23 2.67
N CYS A 46 -4.27 -25.72 3.25
CA CYS A 46 -4.32 -24.34 3.74
C CYS A 46 -3.35 -24.15 4.91
N PRO A 47 -2.48 -23.12 4.90
CA PRO A 47 -1.63 -22.81 6.03
C PRO A 47 -2.43 -22.17 7.18
N PRO A 48 -1.97 -22.26 8.44
CA PRO A 48 -2.67 -21.68 9.58
C PRO A 48 -2.68 -20.15 9.52
N THR A 49 -3.70 -19.54 10.12
CA THR A 49 -3.88 -18.08 10.25
C THR A 49 -2.60 -17.42 10.76
N LYS A 50 -1.89 -16.74 9.87
CA LYS A 50 -0.69 -15.98 10.21
C LYS A 50 -1.13 -14.74 10.98
N ARG A 51 -0.79 -14.67 12.27
CA ARG A 51 -0.83 -13.39 12.99
C ARG A 51 0.12 -12.43 12.28
N LEU A 52 -0.43 -11.35 11.73
CA LEU A 52 0.36 -10.36 11.01
C LEU A 52 1.36 -9.71 11.97
N LYS A 53 2.62 -9.77 11.59
CA LYS A 53 3.76 -9.21 12.33
C LYS A 53 3.64 -7.69 12.25
N THR A 54 3.27 -7.04 13.36
CA THR A 54 3.32 -5.58 13.48
C THR A 54 4.73 -5.11 13.14
N TYR A 55 4.91 -4.46 11.99
CA TYR A 55 6.14 -3.72 11.72
C TYR A 55 6.09 -2.43 12.56
N PRO A 56 6.95 -2.26 13.56
CA PRO A 56 7.11 -0.98 14.21
C PRO A 56 7.73 -0.04 13.18
N CYS A 57 7.09 1.10 12.94
CA CYS A 57 7.72 2.18 12.21
C CYS A 57 8.90 2.68 13.06
N ASN A 58 10.12 2.27 12.71
CA ASN A 58 11.32 2.88 13.28
C ASN A 58 11.34 4.34 12.86
N SER A 59 11.25 5.24 13.84
CA SER A 59 11.55 6.65 13.68
C SER A 59 13.06 6.79 13.47
N SER A 60 13.47 6.85 12.21
CA SER A 60 14.78 7.41 11.85
C SER A 60 14.82 8.84 12.38
N LYS A 61 15.72 9.10 13.34
CA LYS A 61 16.04 10.44 13.83
C LYS A 61 16.46 11.33 12.66
N GLU A 62 15.57 12.17 12.19
CA GLU A 62 15.95 13.46 11.61
C GLU A 62 15.07 14.54 12.24
N GLN A 63 15.73 15.32 13.08
CA GLN A 63 15.20 16.39 13.89
C GLN A 63 14.69 17.51 12.99
N ARG A 64 13.37 17.64 12.89
CA ARG A 64 12.72 18.94 12.72
C ARG A 64 11.68 19.04 13.82
N VAL A 65 11.75 20.11 14.59
CA VAL A 65 10.75 20.46 15.60
C VAL A 65 9.51 20.95 14.83
N GLU A 66 8.80 20.01 14.22
CA GLU A 66 7.40 20.19 13.87
C GLU A 66 6.62 19.79 15.13
N GLU A 67 5.78 20.68 15.65
CA GLU A 67 4.82 20.32 16.69
C GLU A 67 3.99 19.15 16.18
N ASP A 68 4.33 17.94 16.61
CA ASP A 68 3.71 16.70 16.14
C ASP A 68 2.29 16.64 16.72
N GLN A 69 1.33 17.30 16.04
CA GLN A 69 -0.06 17.32 16.44
C GLN A 69 -0.59 15.87 16.47
N THR A 70 -1.19 15.48 17.59
CA THR A 70 -1.81 14.15 17.70
C THR A 70 -3.19 14.13 17.04
N ARG A 71 -3.69 12.91 16.76
CA ARG A 71 -5.02 12.74 16.17
C ARG A 71 -6.13 13.26 17.10
N GLU A 72 -5.96 13.10 18.40
CA GLU A 72 -6.88 13.57 19.43
C GLU A 72 -6.94 15.11 19.45
N GLN A 73 -5.78 15.76 19.29
CA GLN A 73 -5.70 17.22 19.19
C GLN A 73 -6.40 17.71 17.91
N MET A 74 -6.15 17.06 16.76
CA MET A 74 -6.81 17.38 15.48
C MET A 74 -8.33 17.27 15.60
N VAL A 75 -8.83 16.19 16.21
CA VAL A 75 -10.28 16.00 16.42
C VAL A 75 -10.84 17.09 17.33
N SER A 76 -10.12 17.45 18.39
CA SER A 76 -10.53 18.51 19.31
C SER A 76 -10.62 19.87 18.60
N ASP A 77 -9.63 20.23 17.77
CA ASP A 77 -9.61 21.48 17.03
C ASP A 77 -10.81 21.59 16.06
N VAL A 78 -11.07 20.52 15.30
CA VAL A 78 -12.18 20.48 14.34
C VAL A 78 -13.54 20.55 15.05
N THR A 79 -13.69 19.83 16.17
CA THR A 79 -14.94 19.82 16.96
C THR A 79 -15.22 21.19 17.57
N ASN A 80 -14.17 21.90 17.99
CA ASN A 80 -14.26 23.26 18.52
C ASN A 80 -14.27 24.34 17.42
N ASN A 81 -14.35 23.95 16.15
CA ASN A 81 -14.36 24.83 14.99
C ASN A 81 -13.14 25.76 14.89
N SER A 82 -12.00 25.35 15.47
CA SER A 82 -10.73 26.07 15.42
C SER A 82 -9.80 25.59 14.30
N GLY A 83 -10.23 24.64 13.46
CA GLY A 83 -9.48 24.14 12.31
C GLY A 83 -10.33 23.36 11.31
N LYS A 84 -9.79 23.09 10.12
CA LYS A 84 -10.45 22.25 9.09
C LYS A 84 -9.74 20.90 8.96
N LEU A 85 -10.50 19.87 8.60
CA LEU A 85 -9.95 18.53 8.31
C LEU A 85 -8.97 18.52 7.12
N GLU A 86 -9.06 19.51 6.24
CA GLU A 86 -8.19 19.67 5.07
C GLU A 86 -6.78 20.13 5.45
N ASP A 87 -6.58 20.69 6.65
CA ASP A 87 -5.31 21.25 7.12
C ASP A 87 -4.48 20.23 7.91
N SER A 88 -5.02 19.01 8.13
CA SER A 88 -4.38 17.94 8.90
C SER A 88 -4.48 16.59 8.20
N CYS A 89 -3.53 15.70 8.50
CA CYS A 89 -3.48 14.34 8.00
C CYS A 89 -4.51 13.46 8.72
N LEU A 90 -5.49 12.93 7.98
CA LEU A 90 -6.52 12.06 8.54
C LEU A 90 -5.97 10.76 9.15
N SER A 91 -4.84 10.26 8.63
CA SER A 91 -4.28 8.99 9.08
C SER A 91 -3.48 9.12 10.38
N CYS A 92 -2.73 10.21 10.58
CA CYS A 92 -1.83 10.36 11.73
C CYS A 92 -2.03 11.61 12.60
N GLY A 93 -2.85 12.58 12.18
CA GLY A 93 -3.14 13.80 12.93
C GLY A 93 -2.19 14.98 12.68
N ARG A 94 -1.05 14.76 12.03
CA ARG A 94 -0.05 15.81 11.73
C ARG A 94 -0.63 16.92 10.87
N ARG A 95 -0.21 18.16 11.12
CA ARG A 95 -0.50 19.31 10.25
C ARG A 95 0.25 19.23 8.92
N ASN A 96 -0.04 20.18 8.03
CA ASN A 96 0.65 20.37 6.75
C ASN A 96 0.56 19.13 5.83
N PRO A 97 -0.66 18.71 5.42
CA PRO A 97 -0.82 17.61 4.48
C PRO A 97 -0.19 17.94 3.12
N ALA A 98 0.40 16.91 2.50
CA ALA A 98 1.02 17.02 1.19
C ALA A 98 -0.01 16.87 0.04
N THR A 99 -1.14 16.20 0.31
CA THR A 99 -2.22 15.96 -0.66
C THR A 99 -3.54 15.76 0.08
N PHE A 100 -4.65 15.78 -0.66
CA PHE A 100 -5.96 15.37 -0.15
C PHE A 100 -6.05 13.84 0.00
N HIS A 101 -6.83 13.39 0.99
CA HIS A 101 -7.15 11.99 1.18
C HIS A 101 -8.06 11.49 0.03
N PRO A 102 -7.72 10.40 -0.69
CA PRO A 102 -8.43 10.00 -1.90
C PRO A 102 -9.92 9.67 -1.72
N LEU A 103 -10.32 9.22 -0.52
CA LEU A 103 -11.69 8.75 -0.24
C LEU A 103 -12.52 9.66 0.68
N PHE A 104 -11.89 10.57 1.41
CA PHE A 104 -12.56 11.32 2.47
C PHE A 104 -12.13 12.78 2.44
N LYS A 105 -12.98 13.67 2.94
CA LYS A 105 -12.63 15.08 3.09
C LYS A 105 -11.56 15.25 4.17
N GLY A 106 -10.35 15.59 3.75
CA GLY A 106 -9.22 15.89 4.63
C GLY A 106 -7.88 15.67 3.95
N GLY A 107 -6.80 15.84 4.69
CA GLY A 107 -5.44 15.73 4.17
C GLY A 107 -4.76 14.37 4.40
N LEU A 108 -3.64 14.17 3.69
CA LEU A 108 -2.64 13.14 3.95
C LEU A 108 -1.24 13.78 3.92
N CYS A 109 -0.44 13.55 4.97
CA CYS A 109 0.98 13.89 4.95
C CYS A 109 1.74 12.94 4.01
N GLN A 110 2.96 13.32 3.61
CA GLN A 110 3.75 12.54 2.64
C GLN A 110 3.92 11.07 3.05
N THR A 111 4.29 10.81 4.30
CA THR A 111 4.46 9.44 4.82
C THR A 111 3.15 8.64 4.76
N CYS A 112 2.02 9.24 5.11
CA CYS A 112 0.73 8.55 5.08
C CYS A 112 0.20 8.37 3.64
N ARG A 113 0.52 9.28 2.72
CA ARG A 113 0.28 9.10 1.29
C ARG A 113 1.04 7.90 0.75
N ASP A 114 2.33 7.80 1.04
CA ASP A 114 3.16 6.70 0.55
C ASP A 114 2.68 5.36 1.12
N ARG A 115 2.36 5.33 2.43
CA ARG A 115 1.72 4.18 3.08
C ARG A 115 0.38 3.81 2.44
N PHE A 116 -0.46 4.80 2.12
CA PHE A 116 -1.75 4.56 1.48
C PHE A 116 -1.56 3.88 0.13
N LEU A 117 -0.62 4.36 -0.70
CA LEU A 117 -0.33 3.77 -2.00
C LEU A 117 0.21 2.33 -1.90
N GLU A 118 0.99 2.03 -0.86
CA GLU A 118 1.53 0.69 -0.63
C GLU A 118 0.45 -0.31 -0.17
N TYR A 119 -0.46 0.11 0.73
CA TYR A 119 -1.34 -0.82 1.43
C TYR A 119 -2.80 -0.82 0.98
N PHE A 120 -3.28 0.21 0.28
CA PHE A 120 -4.72 0.35 -0.01
C PHE A 120 -5.30 -0.80 -0.85
N TYR A 121 -4.48 -1.44 -1.70
CA TYR A 121 -4.91 -2.55 -2.56
C TYR A 121 -4.54 -3.93 -2.02
N MET A 122 -4.14 -4.03 -0.75
CA MET A 122 -3.85 -5.30 -0.10
C MET A 122 -5.14 -5.92 0.45
N TYR A 123 -5.35 -7.20 0.15
CA TYR A 123 -6.51 -7.98 0.60
C TYR A 123 -6.03 -9.25 1.31
N ASP A 124 -6.76 -9.64 2.35
CA ASP A 124 -6.53 -10.89 3.07
C ASP A 124 -7.26 -12.06 2.38
N GLU A 125 -7.00 -13.29 2.84
CA GLU A 125 -7.57 -14.52 2.29
C GLU A 125 -9.10 -14.59 2.42
N ASP A 126 -9.69 -13.80 3.31
CA ASP A 126 -11.14 -13.67 3.50
C ASP A 126 -11.80 -12.72 2.46
N GLY A 127 -11.00 -12.09 1.59
CA GLY A 127 -11.45 -11.18 0.55
C GLY A 127 -11.75 -9.75 1.04
N TYR A 128 -11.48 -9.41 2.30
CA TYR A 128 -11.53 -8.03 2.79
C TYR A 128 -10.17 -7.35 2.64
N GLN A 129 -10.17 -6.01 2.61
CA GLN A 129 -8.93 -5.23 2.67
C GLN A 129 -8.17 -5.54 3.96
N SER A 130 -6.85 -5.70 3.87
CA SER A 130 -6.00 -6.04 5.03
C SER A 130 -5.83 -4.88 6.03
N TYR A 131 -6.16 -3.66 5.62
CA TYR A 131 -5.92 -2.44 6.39
C TYR A 131 -7.08 -1.45 6.30
N CYS A 132 -7.26 -0.66 7.36
CA CYS A 132 -8.30 0.36 7.46
C CYS A 132 -8.31 1.29 6.24
N THR A 133 -9.49 1.49 5.64
CA THR A 133 -9.70 2.31 4.44
C THR A 133 -9.37 3.80 4.62
N VAL A 134 -9.18 4.27 5.85
CA VAL A 134 -8.87 5.67 6.20
C VAL A 134 -7.40 5.89 6.53
N CYS A 135 -6.80 4.99 7.31
CA CYS A 135 -5.46 5.22 7.86
C CYS A 135 -4.42 4.16 7.51
N CYS A 136 -4.84 3.09 6.83
CA CYS A 136 -4.00 1.94 6.49
C CYS A 136 -3.26 1.37 7.71
N ALA A 137 -3.89 1.39 8.89
CA ALA A 137 -3.46 0.66 10.07
C ALA A 137 -4.22 -0.68 10.14
N GLY A 138 -3.62 -1.71 10.76
CA GLY A 138 -4.15 -3.07 10.78
C GLY A 138 -4.07 -3.76 12.15
N LYS A 139 -4.40 -3.04 13.23
CA LYS A 139 -4.45 -3.64 14.59
C LYS A 139 -5.78 -4.33 14.85
N GLU A 140 -6.86 -3.56 14.81
CA GLU A 140 -8.24 -4.00 14.97
C GLU A 140 -9.07 -3.28 13.91
N LEU A 141 -9.94 -4.02 13.22
CA LEU A 141 -10.67 -3.55 12.05
C LEU A 141 -12.16 -3.86 12.18
N LEU A 142 -13.00 -2.95 11.66
CA LEU A 142 -14.45 -3.13 11.60
C LEU A 142 -14.84 -3.42 10.16
N LEU A 143 -15.29 -4.64 9.87
CA LEU A 143 -15.66 -5.05 8.53
C LEU A 143 -17.01 -4.47 8.11
N CYS A 144 -17.14 -4.07 6.85
CA CYS A 144 -18.41 -3.64 6.29
C CYS A 144 -19.41 -4.82 6.22
N SER A 145 -20.64 -4.64 6.72
CA SER A 145 -21.68 -5.69 6.70
C SER A 145 -22.35 -5.87 5.33
N ASN A 146 -22.09 -4.97 4.37
CA ASN A 146 -22.63 -5.10 3.03
C ASN A 146 -21.87 -6.19 2.28
N ALA A 147 -22.58 -7.25 1.86
CA ALA A 147 -22.01 -8.40 1.16
C ALA A 147 -21.29 -8.07 -0.17
N ARG A 148 -21.44 -6.86 -0.71
CA ARG A 148 -20.73 -6.38 -1.90
C ARG A 148 -19.59 -5.39 -1.59
N CYS A 149 -19.22 -5.23 -0.31
CA CYS A 149 -18.20 -4.31 0.14
C CYS A 149 -17.09 -5.07 0.86
N CYS A 150 -15.86 -4.91 0.38
CA CYS A 150 -14.66 -5.53 0.96
C CYS A 150 -13.86 -4.56 1.84
N ARG A 151 -14.46 -3.47 2.31
CA ARG A 151 -13.76 -2.42 3.09
C ARG A 151 -13.79 -2.72 4.59
N CYS A 152 -12.78 -2.20 5.28
CA CYS A 152 -12.59 -2.24 6.73
C CYS A 152 -12.07 -0.91 7.28
#